data_AF-A0A8J5CRB6-F1
#
_entry.id   AF-A0A8J5CRB6-F1
#
_cell.length_a   1.000
_cell.length_b   1.000
_cell.length_c   1.000
_cell.angle_alpha   90.00
_cell.angle_beta   90.00
_cell.angle_gamma   90.00
#
_symmetry.space_group_name_H-M   'P 1'
#
loop_
_entity.id
_entity.type
_entity.pdbx_description
1 polymer ?
#
loop_
_entity_poly.entity_id
_entity_poly.type
_entity_poly.pdbx_seq_one_letter_code
_entity_poly.pdbx_strand_id
1 'polypeptide(L)'
;MASKVEETIRHWKFEDRVGGLCFDTTASNTGVHAGCCTLLETEVRSSVVDLACRHHVMELILASAFKANLGDATSGPDVQLFKRFQKKWPTLIKANATIINDPRLADMTNGRGRPLRLLPRRPQRQETIIKS
;
A
#
# COMPACT_ATOMS: atom_id res chain seq x y z
N MET A 1 -8.56 -13.04 -9.54
CA MET A 1 -7.16 -12.82 -9.11
C MET A 1 -6.82 -13.76 -7.95
N ALA A 2 -7.52 -13.67 -6.82
CA ALA A 2 -7.30 -14.52 -5.64
C ALA A 2 -7.23 -16.02 -5.96
N SER A 3 -8.21 -16.56 -6.70
CA SER A 3 -8.26 -17.99 -7.07
C SER A 3 -7.00 -18.47 -7.80
N LYS A 4 -6.42 -17.66 -8.69
CA LYS A 4 -5.21 -18.02 -9.42
C LYS A 4 -3.96 -17.99 -8.53
N VAL A 5 -3.91 -17.04 -7.60
CA VAL A 5 -2.84 -16.97 -6.60
C VAL A 5 -2.93 -18.16 -5.66
N GLU A 6 -4.13 -18.50 -5.18
CA GLU A 6 -4.39 -19.67 -4.34
C GLU A 6 -3.98 -20.98 -5.05
N GLU A 7 -4.41 -21.18 -6.30
CA GLU A 7 -4.04 -22.34 -7.11
C GLU A 7 -2.51 -22.48 -7.22
N THR A 8 -1.80 -21.36 -7.38
CA THR A 8 -0.34 -21.33 -7.46
C THR A 8 0.31 -21.72 -6.12
N ILE A 9 -0.20 -21.18 -5.00
CA ILE A 9 0.29 -21.52 -3.65
C ILE A 9 0.11 -23.02 -3.37
N ARG A 10 -1.07 -23.58 -3.71
CA ARG A 10 -1.36 -25.02 -3.56
C ARG A 10 -0.50 -25.88 -4.48
N HIS A 11 -0.33 -25.46 -5.72
CA HIS A 11 0.52 -26.17 -6.68
C HIS A 11 1.97 -26.25 -6.19
N TRP A 12 2.47 -25.19 -5.57
CA TRP A 12 3.83 -25.14 -5.00
C TRP A 12 3.95 -25.70 -3.58
N LYS A 13 2.82 -26.09 -2.95
CA LYS A 13 2.75 -26.63 -1.59
C LYS A 13 3.37 -25.68 -0.54
N PHE A 14 2.99 -24.40 -0.61
CA PHE A 14 3.50 -23.35 0.28
C PHE A 14 2.43 -22.79 1.23
N GLU A 15 1.27 -23.44 1.36
CA GLU A 15 0.15 -22.96 2.17
C GLU A 15 0.57 -22.60 3.61
N ASP A 16 1.47 -23.39 4.19
CA ASP A 16 1.99 -23.23 5.55
C ASP A 16 3.20 -22.27 5.65
N ARG A 17 3.76 -21.82 4.52
CA ARG A 17 4.96 -20.98 4.46
C ARG A 17 4.70 -19.54 4.05
N VAL A 18 3.48 -19.21 3.60
CA VAL A 18 3.12 -17.82 3.30
C VAL A 18 3.04 -17.04 4.62
N GLY A 19 4.04 -16.20 4.87
CA GLY A 19 4.09 -15.31 6.04
C GLY A 19 3.57 -13.89 5.76
N GLY A 20 3.39 -13.51 4.50
CA GLY A 20 2.89 -12.18 4.16
C GLY A 20 2.60 -11.98 2.67
N LEU A 21 1.78 -10.97 2.38
CA LEU A 21 1.32 -10.60 1.04
C LEU A 21 1.80 -9.19 0.71
N CYS A 22 2.46 -9.01 -0.44
CA CYS A 22 2.85 -7.68 -0.93
C CYS A 22 1.98 -7.28 -2.12
N PHE A 23 1.30 -6.13 -2.05
CA PHE A 23 0.29 -5.73 -3.03
C PHE A 23 0.15 -4.21 -3.16
N ASP A 24 -0.30 -3.71 -4.31
CA ASP A 24 -0.76 -2.33 -4.46
C ASP A 24 -2.09 -2.13 -3.71
N THR A 25 -2.32 -0.95 -3.13
CA THR A 25 -3.48 -0.69 -2.23
C THR A 25 -4.78 -0.38 -2.98
N THR A 26 -4.94 -0.93 -4.18
CA THR A 26 -6.21 -0.86 -4.90
C THR A 26 -7.28 -1.68 -4.17
N ALA A 27 -8.54 -1.26 -4.29
CA ALA A 27 -9.67 -1.92 -3.65
C ALA A 27 -9.83 -3.40 -4.11
N SER A 28 -9.38 -3.74 -5.31
CA SER A 28 -9.34 -5.12 -5.81
C SER A 28 -8.43 -6.04 -4.99
N ASN A 29 -7.40 -5.50 -4.34
CA ASN A 29 -6.50 -6.27 -3.47
C ASN A 29 -6.90 -6.16 -1.99
N THR A 30 -7.29 -4.98 -1.53
CA THR A 30 -7.51 -4.65 -0.11
C THR A 30 -8.98 -4.65 0.33
N GLY A 31 -9.92 -4.88 -0.59
CA GLY A 31 -11.35 -4.85 -0.31
C GLY A 31 -11.73 -5.78 0.83
N VAL A 32 -12.48 -5.25 1.80
CA VAL A 32 -12.86 -5.97 3.04
C VAL A 32 -13.71 -7.21 2.75
N HIS A 33 -14.45 -7.25 1.65
CA HIS A 33 -15.36 -8.35 1.32
C HIS A 33 -14.88 -9.22 0.15
N ALA A 34 -14.19 -8.63 -0.83
CA ALA A 34 -13.82 -9.30 -2.07
C ALA A 34 -12.41 -8.95 -2.55
N GLY A 35 -11.59 -8.35 -1.67
CA GLY A 35 -10.20 -8.08 -1.95
C GLY A 35 -9.40 -9.37 -2.07
N CYS A 36 -8.42 -9.39 -2.97
CA CYS A 36 -7.54 -10.52 -3.17
C CYS A 36 -6.91 -11.02 -1.85
N CYS A 37 -6.43 -10.11 -1.01
CA CYS A 37 -5.77 -10.45 0.26
C CYS A 37 -6.75 -11.03 1.29
N THR A 38 -7.94 -10.43 1.41
CA THR A 38 -9.02 -10.93 2.28
C THR A 38 -9.41 -12.36 1.92
N LEU A 39 -9.52 -12.66 0.62
CA LEU A 39 -9.86 -13.99 0.13
C LEU A 39 -8.71 -14.97 0.40
N LEU A 40 -7.46 -14.57 0.15
CA LEU A 40 -6.29 -15.43 0.39
C LEU A 40 -6.09 -15.75 1.87
N GLU A 41 -6.31 -14.81 2.78
CA GLU A 41 -6.28 -15.05 4.22
C GLU A 41 -7.27 -16.13 4.66
N THR A 42 -8.49 -16.08 4.11
CA THR A 42 -9.57 -17.01 4.46
C THR A 42 -9.27 -18.42 3.93
N GLU A 43 -8.70 -18.51 2.73
CA GLU A 43 -8.53 -19.77 2.02
C GLU A 43 -7.21 -20.48 2.37
N VAL A 44 -6.15 -19.72 2.63
CA VAL A 44 -4.82 -20.24 3.00
C VAL A 44 -4.72 -20.52 4.52
N ARG A 45 -5.74 -20.12 5.32
CA ARG A 45 -5.87 -20.42 6.76
C ARG A 45 -4.62 -20.12 7.60
N SER A 46 -3.83 -19.14 7.18
CA SER A 46 -2.62 -18.69 7.87
C SER A 46 -2.72 -17.21 8.21
N SER A 47 -2.18 -16.82 9.37
CA SER A 47 -2.03 -15.40 9.71
C SER A 47 -0.94 -14.80 8.83
N VAL A 48 -1.33 -14.14 7.74
CA VAL A 48 -0.40 -13.44 6.85
C VAL A 48 -0.26 -11.98 7.24
N VAL A 49 0.95 -11.45 7.05
CA VAL A 49 1.23 -10.03 7.19
C VAL A 49 0.97 -9.31 5.87
N ASP A 50 0.05 -8.35 5.90
CA ASP A 50 -0.21 -7.46 4.78
C ASP A 50 0.88 -6.40 4.63
N LEU A 51 1.54 -6.38 3.47
CA LEU A 51 2.61 -5.47 3.11
C LEU A 51 2.16 -4.60 1.92
N ALA A 52 1.51 -3.48 2.22
CA ALA A 52 1.20 -2.49 1.20
C ALA A 52 2.47 -2.05 0.45
N CYS A 53 2.40 -2.04 -0.88
CA CYS A 53 3.53 -1.69 -1.74
C CYS A 53 3.98 -0.25 -1.47
N ARG A 54 5.23 -0.10 -1.02
CA ARG A 54 5.82 1.21 -0.69
C ARG A 54 5.75 2.21 -1.84
N HIS A 55 5.90 1.73 -3.09
CA HIS A 55 5.75 2.58 -4.27
C HIS A 55 4.37 3.23 -4.28
N HIS A 56 3.33 2.41 -4.20
CA HIS A 56 1.96 2.89 -4.31
C HIS A 56 1.56 3.78 -3.12
N VAL A 57 2.06 3.49 -1.91
CA VAL A 57 1.88 4.40 -0.76
C VAL A 57 2.51 5.77 -1.01
N MET A 58 3.74 5.81 -1.55
CA MET A 58 4.40 7.07 -1.90
C MET A 58 3.65 7.82 -3.00
N GLU A 59 3.14 7.12 -4.01
CA GLU A 59 2.30 7.70 -5.06
C GLU A 59 1.05 8.37 -4.50
N LEU A 60 0.33 7.71 -3.58
CA LEU A 60 -0.86 8.27 -2.94
C LEU A 60 -0.55 9.51 -2.08
N ILE A 61 0.56 9.48 -1.31
CA ILE A 61 0.99 10.62 -0.50
C ILE A 61 1.34 11.80 -1.41
N LEU A 62 2.10 11.55 -2.47
CA LEU A 62 2.46 12.57 -3.46
C LEU A 62 1.20 13.13 -4.12
N ALA A 63 0.30 12.28 -4.63
CA ALA A 63 -0.95 12.70 -5.25
C ALA A 63 -1.80 13.56 -4.32
N SER A 64 -1.91 13.18 -3.03
CA SER A 64 -2.65 13.94 -2.02
C SER A 64 -2.00 15.30 -1.73
N ALA A 65 -0.67 15.33 -1.60
CA ALA A 65 0.07 16.57 -1.40
C ALA A 65 -0.09 17.50 -2.61
N PHE A 66 -0.01 16.98 -3.83
CA PHE A 66 -0.25 17.76 -5.04
C PHE A 66 -1.67 18.32 -5.09
N LYS A 67 -2.68 17.49 -4.84
CA LYS A 67 -4.08 17.92 -4.79
C LYS A 67 -4.31 19.02 -3.76
N ALA A 68 -3.74 18.88 -2.56
CA ALA A 68 -3.86 19.87 -1.50
C ALA A 68 -3.20 21.22 -1.84
N ASN A 69 -2.06 21.19 -2.55
CA ASN A 69 -1.28 22.40 -2.85
C ASN A 69 -1.63 23.05 -4.19
N LEU A 70 -2.13 22.28 -5.16
CA LEU A 70 -2.40 22.74 -6.53
C LEU A 70 -3.88 22.66 -6.93
N GLY A 71 -4.73 22.11 -6.08
CA GLY A 71 -6.16 21.90 -6.35
C GLY A 71 -6.45 20.69 -7.24
N ASP A 72 -7.71 20.55 -7.64
CA ASP A 72 -8.22 19.41 -8.42
C ASP A 72 -7.87 19.48 -9.91
N ALA A 73 -7.29 20.58 -10.37
CA ALA A 73 -7.23 20.96 -11.79
C ALA A 73 -5.95 20.53 -12.53
N THR A 74 -5.23 19.53 -12.02
CA THR A 74 -3.98 19.08 -12.67
C THR A 74 -4.15 17.73 -13.31
N SER A 75 -4.80 17.71 -14.48
CA SER A 75 -5.01 16.50 -15.28
C SER A 75 -3.83 16.28 -16.24
N GLY A 76 -2.76 15.64 -15.75
CA GLY A 76 -1.75 15.02 -16.61
C GLY A 76 -0.31 15.57 -16.53
N PRO A 77 0.62 15.00 -17.33
CA PRO A 77 2.06 15.32 -17.30
C PRO A 77 2.39 16.75 -17.76
N ASP A 78 1.40 17.48 -18.28
CA ASP A 78 1.56 18.84 -18.80
C ASP A 78 1.48 19.96 -17.75
N VAL A 79 1.34 19.59 -16.48
CA VAL A 79 1.42 20.57 -15.38
C VAL A 79 2.78 21.23 -15.42
N GLN A 80 2.79 22.56 -15.56
CA GLN A 80 4.03 23.33 -15.69
C GLN A 80 5.01 23.08 -14.54
N LEU A 81 4.50 22.74 -13.35
CA LEU A 81 5.31 22.35 -12.21
C LEU A 81 6.18 21.11 -12.50
N PHE A 82 5.61 20.03 -13.06
CA PHE A 82 6.35 18.82 -13.41
C PHE A 82 7.37 19.07 -14.52
N LYS A 83 7.03 19.87 -15.53
CA LYS A 83 7.99 20.27 -16.57
C LYS A 83 9.16 21.09 -16.01
N ARG A 84 8.88 22.03 -15.10
CA ARG A 84 9.92 22.82 -14.40
C ARG A 84 10.78 21.92 -13.51
N PHE A 85 10.17 20.97 -12.81
CA PHE A 85 10.87 20.00 -11.98
C PHE A 85 11.76 19.08 -12.82
N GLN A 86 11.23 18.51 -13.90
CA GLN A 86 11.99 17.68 -14.85
C GLN A 86 13.20 18.42 -15.42
N LYS A 87 13.03 19.70 -15.79
CA LYS A 87 14.14 20.54 -16.28
C LYS A 87 15.20 20.80 -15.21
N LYS A 88 14.81 20.93 -13.94
CA LYS A 88 15.73 21.13 -12.81
C LYS A 88 16.30 19.81 -12.26
N TRP A 89 15.71 18.67 -12.57
CA TRP A 89 16.11 17.36 -12.06
C TRP A 89 17.60 17.04 -12.21
N PRO A 90 18.27 17.34 -13.35
CA PRO A 90 19.72 17.10 -13.49
C PRO A 90 20.60 17.97 -12.58
N THR A 91 20.08 19.11 -12.11
CA THR A 91 20.81 20.07 -11.25
C THR A 91 20.69 19.74 -9.76
N LEU A 92 19.80 18.83 -9.38
CA LEU A 92 19.67 18.38 -7.99
C LEU A 92 20.87 17.47 -7.66
N ILE A 93 21.69 17.91 -6.71
CA ILE A 93 22.83 17.14 -6.21
C ILE A 93 22.31 15.91 -5.46
N LYS A 94 22.29 14.76 -6.13
CA LYS A 94 21.84 13.48 -5.55
C LYS A 94 22.70 13.00 -4.38
N ALA A 95 23.93 13.51 -4.25
CA ALA A 95 24.84 13.16 -3.17
C ALA A 95 24.37 13.63 -1.78
N ASN A 96 23.52 14.66 -1.71
CA ASN A 96 22.93 15.17 -0.45
C ASN A 96 21.43 14.85 -0.33
N ALA A 97 20.90 13.97 -1.18
CA ALA A 97 19.53 13.50 -1.04
C ALA A 97 19.48 12.55 0.17
N THR A 98 19.23 13.10 1.35
CA THR A 98 18.80 12.28 2.49
C THR A 98 17.45 11.67 2.15
N ILE A 99 17.34 10.34 2.26
CA ILE A 99 16.03 9.68 2.39
C ILE A 99 15.27 10.47 3.45
N ILE A 100 14.02 10.83 3.16
CA ILE A 100 13.16 11.66 4.02
C ILE A 100 13.39 11.27 5.48
N ASN A 101 14.15 12.11 6.20
CA ASN A 101 14.54 11.86 7.58
C ASN A 101 13.46 12.44 8.49
N ASP A 102 12.21 12.03 8.22
CA ASP A 102 11.06 12.39 9.01
C ASP A 102 11.08 11.49 10.25
N PRO A 103 11.09 12.04 11.48
CA PRO A 103 11.06 11.25 12.70
C PRO A 103 9.89 10.26 12.77
N ARG A 104 8.78 10.54 12.08
CA ARG A 104 7.61 9.65 11.97
C ARG A 104 7.86 8.46 11.03
N LEU A 105 8.82 8.58 10.13
CA LEU A 105 9.23 7.53 9.19
C LEU A 105 10.51 6.79 9.65
N ALA A 106 11.20 7.30 10.68
CA ALA A 106 12.41 6.71 11.23
C ALA A 106 12.19 5.27 11.77
N ASP A 107 10.98 5.00 12.26
CA ASP A 107 10.57 3.66 12.71
C ASP A 107 10.37 2.68 11.55
N MET A 108 10.15 3.17 10.32
CA MET A 108 10.00 2.35 9.12
C MET A 108 11.33 2.02 8.45
N THR A 109 12.35 2.85 8.64
CA THR A 109 13.67 2.73 7.97
C THR A 109 14.69 1.98 8.81
N ASN A 110 14.57 2.02 10.14
CA ASN A 110 15.35 1.18 11.04
C ASN A 110 14.67 -0.19 11.15
N GLY A 111 15.22 -1.21 10.47
CA GLY A 111 14.77 -2.61 10.49
C GLY A 111 14.74 -3.32 11.86
N ARG A 112 14.72 -2.57 12.97
CA ARG A 112 14.33 -3.01 14.31
C ARG A 112 12.84 -2.77 14.51
N GLY A 113 12.03 -3.31 13.62
CA GLY A 113 10.59 -3.37 13.83
C GLY A 113 10.35 -4.12 15.14
N ARG A 114 9.62 -3.49 16.08
CA ARG A 114 8.89 -4.27 17.10
C ARG A 114 8.17 -5.39 16.35
N PRO A 115 8.06 -6.63 16.88
CA PRO A 115 7.27 -7.66 16.23
C PRO A 115 5.96 -7.03 15.82
N LEU A 116 5.64 -7.09 14.53
CA LEU A 116 4.49 -6.41 13.94
C LEU A 116 3.29 -6.92 14.72
N ARG A 117 2.88 -6.16 15.74
CA ARG A 117 1.79 -6.55 16.61
C ARG A 117 0.59 -6.39 15.70
N LEU A 118 0.01 -7.51 15.27
CA LEU A 118 -1.23 -7.53 14.52
C LEU A 118 -2.16 -6.53 15.20
N LEU A 119 -2.33 -5.36 14.58
CA LEU A 119 -3.22 -4.35 15.14
C LEU A 119 -4.60 -5.03 15.15
N PRO A 120 -5.32 -5.03 16.27
CA PRO A 120 -6.68 -5.55 16.26
C PRO A 120 -7.44 -4.81 15.17
N ARG A 121 -8.05 -5.58 14.24
CA ARG A 121 -8.79 -5.03 13.11
C ARG A 121 -9.80 -4.01 13.64
N ARG A 122 -10.01 -2.92 12.89
CA ARG A 122 -11.13 -2.00 13.18
C ARG A 122 -12.42 -2.83 13.23
N PRO A 123 -13.28 -2.62 14.23
CA PRO A 123 -14.53 -3.36 14.34
C PRO A 123 -15.34 -3.18 13.06
N GLN A 124 -15.84 -4.30 12.52
CA GLN A 124 -16.79 -4.28 11.41
C GLN A 124 -17.98 -3.43 11.84
N ARG A 125 -18.24 -2.35 11.10
CA ARG A 125 -19.46 -1.57 11.27
C ARG A 125 -20.60 -2.51 10.84
N GLN A 126 -21.32 -3.09 11.80
CA GLN A 126 -22.56 -3.78 11.52
C GLN A 126 -23.53 -2.73 10.97
N GLU A 127 -23.74 -2.73 9.65
CA GLU A 127 -24.88 -2.04 9.08
C GLU A 127 -26.12 -2.83 9.49
N THR A 128 -26.84 -2.29 10.46
CA THR A 128 -28.17 -2.77 10.83
C THR A 128 -29.08 -2.59 9.62
N ILE A 129 -29.31 -3.67 8.87
CA ILE A 129 -30.36 -3.72 7.85
C ILE A 129 -31.69 -3.66 8.61
N ILE A 130 -32.28 -2.46 8.68
CA ILE A 130 -33.68 -2.30 9.02
C ILE A 130 -34.46 -2.88 7.84
N LYS A 131 -35.04 -4.07 8.02
CA LYS A 131 -36.07 -4.60 7.12
C LYS A 131 -37.33 -3.77 7.35
N SER A 132 -37.70 -2.97 6.36
CA SER A 132 -39.05 -2.44 6.18
C SER A 132 -39.86 -3.40 5.33
#